data_AF-A0A7S2HKS5-F1
#
_entry.id   AF-A0A7S2HKS5-F1
#
_cell.length_a   1.000
_cell.length_b   1.000
_cell.length_c   1.000
_cell.angle_alpha   90.00
_cell.angle_beta   90.00
_cell.angle_gamma   90.00
#
_symmetry.space_group_name_H-M   'P 1'
#
loop_
_entity.id
_entity.type
_entity.pdbx_description
1 polymer ?
#
loop_
_entity_poly.entity_id
_entity_poly.type
_entity_poly.pdbx_seq_one_letter_code
_entity_poly.pdbx_strand_id
1 'polypeptide(L)'
;GSRRLKTRLSRPPRGPASGGAQTMADEIQASKPTFATSVRKCDVPKEYDLKRYYTSADVAKHSSPHDCWVSYFGKVYDLTPLLAEYEGTLAQPIIQAAGTDISHWFDQDTKQPRTHIDQTSQLTEVYCPWGRYVHVPPPGPKANVTSDVSTPWWEDPRYYIGKSASRTRKVTLVNLLTKQKNTLEVPVDETVEEIRTRYLVHNAHAGSYTWKRLGKVLNMSKTLEENGMKDETDEFLSLGIDPDDHIPVIHLYFDDDMTEA
;
A
#
# COMPACT_ATOMS: atom_id res chain seq x y z
N GLY A 1 -47.01 57.76 -41.82
CA GLY A 1 -47.20 57.56 -40.38
C GLY A 1 -47.00 56.08 -40.03
N SER A 2 -46.25 55.83 -38.96
CA SER A 2 -46.08 54.57 -38.22
C SER A 2 -45.45 53.34 -38.89
N ARG A 3 -44.13 53.25 -38.78
CA ARG A 3 -43.35 51.99 -38.79
C ARG A 3 -43.63 51.22 -37.49
N ARG A 4 -44.14 49.99 -37.57
CA ARG A 4 -44.25 49.07 -36.42
C ARG A 4 -42.92 48.35 -36.19
N LEU A 5 -42.30 48.64 -35.06
CA LEU A 5 -41.17 47.91 -34.46
C LEU A 5 -41.67 46.52 -34.01
N LYS A 6 -41.03 45.44 -34.49
CA LYS A 6 -41.15 44.11 -33.88
C LYS A 6 -40.04 43.97 -32.84
N THR A 7 -40.42 43.96 -31.57
CA THR A 7 -39.58 43.68 -30.41
C THR A 7 -39.14 42.21 -30.43
N ARG A 8 -37.82 42.00 -30.40
CA ARG A 8 -37.18 40.68 -30.35
C ARG A 8 -37.02 40.32 -28.87
N LEU A 9 -37.75 39.31 -28.40
CA LEU A 9 -37.60 38.79 -27.03
C LEU A 9 -36.19 38.22 -26.84
N SER A 10 -35.61 38.56 -25.69
CA SER A 10 -34.29 38.22 -25.19
C SER A 10 -34.16 36.72 -24.92
N ARG A 11 -33.03 36.15 -25.35
CA ARG A 11 -32.56 34.81 -25.00
C ARG A 11 -31.51 34.98 -23.89
N PRO A 12 -31.62 34.35 -22.71
CA PRO A 12 -30.55 34.40 -21.72
C PRO A 12 -29.37 33.54 -22.18
N PRO A 13 -28.12 33.88 -21.82
CA PRO A 13 -26.96 33.08 -22.18
C PRO A 13 -26.98 31.73 -21.43
N ARG A 14 -26.73 30.64 -22.16
CA ARG A 14 -26.40 29.34 -21.58
C ARG A 14 -25.06 29.49 -20.86
N GLY A 15 -25.09 29.48 -19.53
CA GLY A 15 -23.88 29.21 -18.75
C GLY A 15 -23.39 27.79 -19.05
N PRO A 16 -22.07 27.54 -19.11
CA PRO A 16 -21.57 26.18 -19.17
C PRO A 16 -21.99 25.48 -17.88
N ALA A 17 -22.73 24.38 -18.05
CA ALA A 17 -23.05 23.46 -16.97
C ALA A 17 -21.72 22.99 -16.36
N SER A 18 -21.50 23.32 -15.08
CA SER A 18 -20.48 22.71 -14.25
C SER A 18 -20.86 21.25 -14.06
N GLY A 19 -20.52 20.42 -15.03
CA GLY A 19 -20.41 18.98 -14.85
C GLY A 19 -19.27 18.79 -13.86
N GLY A 20 -19.60 18.66 -12.58
CA GLY A 20 -18.68 18.15 -11.59
C GLY A 20 -18.24 16.78 -12.08
N ALA A 21 -17.02 16.68 -12.59
CA ALA A 21 -16.35 15.42 -12.80
C ALA A 21 -16.18 14.80 -11.41
N GLN A 22 -17.15 13.97 -11.03
CA GLN A 22 -16.92 12.96 -10.01
C GLN A 22 -15.85 12.05 -10.58
N THR A 23 -14.60 12.31 -10.21
CA THR A 23 -13.51 11.35 -10.32
C THR A 23 -13.85 10.19 -9.40
N MET A 24 -14.66 9.26 -9.88
CA MET A 24 -14.67 7.90 -9.36
C MET A 24 -13.40 7.25 -9.87
N ALA A 25 -12.30 7.45 -9.15
CA ALA A 25 -11.17 6.56 -9.29
C ALA A 25 -11.66 5.19 -8.81
N ASP A 26 -11.71 4.21 -9.70
CA ASP A 26 -11.91 2.81 -9.33
C ASP A 26 -10.90 2.47 -8.23
N GLU A 27 -11.36 2.43 -6.97
CA GLU A 27 -10.53 1.96 -5.88
C GLU A 27 -10.32 0.47 -6.10
N ILE A 28 -9.13 0.10 -6.58
CA ILE A 28 -8.72 -1.30 -6.69
C ILE A 28 -8.91 -1.94 -5.31
N GLN A 29 -9.78 -2.94 -5.25
CA GLN A 29 -10.07 -3.64 -4.01
C GLN A 29 -8.92 -4.59 -3.67
N ALA A 30 -8.39 -4.49 -2.45
CA ALA A 30 -7.37 -5.41 -1.97
C ALA A 30 -7.93 -6.83 -1.91
N SER A 31 -7.23 -7.79 -2.49
CA SER A 31 -7.62 -9.19 -2.49
C SER A 31 -6.40 -10.09 -2.33
N LYS A 32 -6.60 -11.30 -1.79
CA LYS A 32 -5.53 -12.29 -1.77
C LYS A 32 -5.28 -12.78 -3.20
N PRO A 33 -4.02 -12.93 -3.64
CA PRO A 33 -3.73 -13.40 -4.98
C PRO A 33 -4.34 -14.77 -5.24
N THR A 34 -4.87 -14.95 -6.45
CA THR A 34 -5.41 -16.22 -6.91
C THR A 34 -4.35 -17.02 -7.65
N PHE A 35 -4.14 -18.28 -7.24
CA PHE A 35 -3.17 -19.18 -7.85
C PHE A 35 -3.79 -20.03 -8.95
N ALA A 36 -2.94 -20.49 -9.87
CA ALA A 36 -3.32 -21.55 -10.81
C ALA A 36 -3.67 -22.85 -10.06
N THR A 37 -4.42 -23.73 -10.70
CA THR A 37 -4.94 -24.96 -10.04
C THR A 37 -3.84 -25.96 -9.64
N SER A 38 -2.65 -25.88 -10.24
CA SER A 38 -1.53 -26.79 -9.98
C SER A 38 -0.25 -26.00 -9.73
N VAL A 39 0.01 -25.63 -8.49
CA VAL A 39 1.24 -24.95 -8.05
C VAL A 39 1.98 -25.83 -7.04
N ARG A 40 3.32 -25.78 -7.01
CA ARG A 40 4.07 -26.50 -5.98
C ARG A 40 3.77 -25.88 -4.62
N LYS A 41 3.77 -26.71 -3.57
CA LYS A 41 3.48 -26.27 -2.19
C LYS A 41 4.38 -25.12 -1.72
N CYS A 42 5.61 -25.04 -2.21
CA CYS A 42 6.54 -23.96 -1.87
C CYS A 42 6.14 -22.61 -2.48
N ASP A 43 5.42 -22.56 -3.60
CA ASP A 43 5.09 -21.30 -4.28
C ASP A 43 3.69 -20.78 -3.94
N VAL A 44 3.05 -21.40 -2.94
CA VAL A 44 1.83 -20.87 -2.32
C VAL A 44 2.25 -19.90 -1.21
N PRO A 45 1.74 -18.65 -1.19
CA PRO A 45 2.04 -17.68 -0.16
C PRO A 45 1.70 -18.24 1.20
N LYS A 46 2.48 -17.82 2.18
CA LYS A 46 2.12 -18.06 3.57
C LYS A 46 0.76 -17.44 3.84
N GLU A 47 -0.02 -18.04 4.74
CA GLU A 47 -1.28 -17.42 5.15
C GLU A 47 -0.99 -16.11 5.90
N TYR A 48 -1.60 -15.03 5.44
CA TYR A 48 -1.57 -13.72 6.09
C TYR A 48 -2.96 -13.09 6.08
N ASP A 49 -3.20 -12.21 7.03
CA ASP A 49 -4.41 -11.38 7.07
C ASP A 49 -4.21 -10.12 6.23
N LEU A 50 -5.21 -9.80 5.42
CA LEU A 50 -5.19 -8.59 4.60
C LEU A 50 -5.28 -7.36 5.51
N LYS A 51 -4.36 -6.43 5.30
CA LYS A 51 -4.35 -5.12 5.96
C LYS A 51 -4.62 -4.04 4.94
N ARG A 52 -5.22 -2.94 5.40
CA ARG A 52 -5.43 -1.76 4.58
C ARG A 52 -4.11 -1.03 4.30
N TYR A 53 -3.24 -0.98 5.29
CA TYR A 53 -1.93 -0.36 5.23
C TYR A 53 -0.81 -1.34 5.64
N TYR A 54 0.30 -1.29 4.92
CA TYR A 54 1.51 -2.06 5.21
C TYR A 54 2.69 -1.12 5.44
N THR A 55 3.50 -1.41 6.46
CA THR A 55 4.76 -0.68 6.66
C THR A 55 5.86 -1.28 5.79
N SER A 56 6.95 -0.54 5.56
CA SER A 56 8.12 -1.07 4.86
C SER A 56 8.69 -2.31 5.56
N ALA A 57 8.63 -2.34 6.90
CA ALA A 57 9.00 -3.49 7.70
C ALA A 57 8.07 -4.70 7.51
N ASP A 58 6.79 -4.49 7.20
CA ASP A 58 5.88 -5.58 6.84
C ASP A 58 6.26 -6.15 5.48
N VAL A 59 6.49 -5.30 4.47
CA VAL A 59 6.89 -5.74 3.12
C VAL A 59 8.23 -6.49 3.13
N ALA A 60 9.21 -5.99 3.90
CA ALA A 60 10.55 -6.59 3.98
C ALA A 60 10.59 -8.04 4.50
N LYS A 61 9.58 -8.47 5.26
CA LYS A 61 9.44 -9.86 5.74
C LYS A 61 9.22 -10.85 4.59
N HIS A 62 8.70 -10.37 3.47
CA HIS A 62 8.34 -11.13 2.28
C HIS A 62 9.37 -10.88 1.16
N SER A 63 10.62 -11.25 1.44
CA SER A 63 11.80 -11.05 0.57
C SER A 63 12.35 -12.34 -0.05
N SER A 64 11.54 -13.41 -0.10
CA SER A 64 11.95 -14.71 -0.64
C SER A 64 11.36 -14.97 -2.03
N PRO A 65 11.98 -15.81 -2.89
CA PRO A 65 11.42 -16.13 -4.21
C PRO A 65 10.01 -16.75 -4.15
N HIS A 66 9.72 -17.44 -3.05
CA HIS A 66 8.47 -18.14 -2.77
C HIS A 66 7.50 -17.33 -1.90
N ASP A 67 7.88 -16.11 -1.53
CA ASP A 67 7.13 -15.23 -0.64
C ASP A 67 7.63 -13.81 -0.90
N CYS A 68 7.18 -13.23 -2.02
CA CYS A 68 7.76 -12.03 -2.62
C CYS A 68 6.73 -10.92 -2.68
N TRP A 69 6.88 -9.93 -1.82
CA TRP A 69 6.11 -8.69 -1.90
C TRP A 69 6.98 -7.56 -2.39
N VAL A 70 6.36 -6.65 -3.15
CA VAL A 70 7.01 -5.41 -3.58
C VAL A 70 6.05 -4.26 -3.32
N SER A 71 6.61 -3.10 -3.00
CA SER A 71 5.84 -1.85 -2.96
C SER A 71 6.21 -0.98 -4.16
N TYR A 72 5.23 -0.26 -4.70
CA TYR A 72 5.48 0.85 -5.61
C TYR A 72 4.31 1.83 -5.63
N PHE A 73 4.62 3.14 -5.72
CA PHE A 73 3.65 4.23 -5.72
C PHE A 73 2.58 4.16 -4.62
N GLY A 74 2.99 3.81 -3.40
CA GLY A 74 2.07 3.74 -2.25
C GLY A 74 1.14 2.53 -2.27
N LYS A 75 1.40 1.53 -3.11
CA LYS A 75 0.64 0.28 -3.21
C LYS A 75 1.58 -0.90 -2.95
N VAL A 76 1.05 -1.97 -2.37
CA VAL A 76 1.77 -3.21 -2.08
C VAL A 76 1.15 -4.35 -2.89
N TYR A 77 2.03 -5.14 -3.50
CA TYR A 77 1.67 -6.24 -4.37
C TYR A 77 2.36 -7.53 -3.93
N ASP A 78 1.61 -8.62 -3.97
CA ASP A 78 2.10 -9.98 -3.76
C ASP A 78 2.37 -10.62 -5.13
N LEU A 79 3.65 -10.75 -5.48
CA LEU A 79 4.12 -11.30 -6.75
C LEU A 79 4.51 -12.78 -6.66
N THR A 80 4.30 -13.42 -5.50
CA THR A 80 4.46 -14.86 -5.34
C THR A 80 3.76 -15.69 -6.44
N PRO A 81 2.49 -15.46 -6.83
CA PRO A 81 1.86 -16.18 -7.95
C PRO A 81 2.56 -15.94 -9.29
N LEU A 82 3.08 -14.73 -9.53
CA LEU A 82 3.78 -14.39 -10.77
C LEU A 82 5.10 -15.16 -10.87
N LEU A 83 5.84 -15.25 -9.77
CA LEU A 83 7.10 -16.01 -9.71
C LEU A 83 6.89 -17.52 -9.80
N ALA A 84 5.71 -18.01 -9.41
CA ALA A 84 5.32 -19.41 -9.59
C ALA A 84 5.03 -19.76 -11.06
N GLU A 85 4.50 -18.81 -11.85
CA GLU A 85 4.23 -18.99 -13.28
C GLU A 85 5.48 -18.78 -14.14
N TYR A 86 6.29 -17.77 -13.80
CA TYR A 86 7.47 -17.35 -14.56
C TYR A 86 8.76 -17.68 -13.81
N GLU A 87 9.23 -18.92 -13.92
CA GLU A 87 10.55 -19.32 -13.44
C GLU A 87 11.67 -18.92 -14.44
N GLY A 88 12.85 -18.53 -13.94
CA GLY A 88 14.06 -18.34 -14.76
C GLY A 88 14.71 -16.96 -14.63
N THR A 89 15.45 -16.54 -15.67
CA THR A 89 16.26 -15.31 -15.65
C THR A 89 15.43 -14.03 -15.57
N LEU A 90 14.17 -14.06 -16.01
CA LEU A 90 13.24 -12.91 -15.94
C LEU A 90 12.65 -12.70 -14.56
N ALA A 91 12.63 -13.74 -13.73
CA ALA A 91 12.19 -13.65 -12.34
C ALA A 91 13.28 -13.04 -11.44
N GLN A 92 14.56 -13.17 -11.82
CA GLN A 92 15.70 -12.77 -11.00
C GLN A 92 15.67 -11.30 -10.54
N PRO A 93 15.38 -10.30 -11.40
CA PRO A 93 15.36 -8.91 -10.95
C PRO A 93 14.28 -8.66 -9.90
N ILE A 94 13.10 -9.30 -10.04
CA ILE A 94 12.00 -9.19 -9.07
C ILE A 94 12.37 -9.85 -7.76
N ILE A 95 12.97 -11.05 -7.81
CA ILE A 95 13.46 -11.78 -6.63
C ILE A 95 14.50 -10.95 -5.87
N GLN A 96 15.42 -10.30 -6.58
CA GLN A 96 16.44 -9.44 -5.96
C GLN A 96 15.86 -8.18 -5.32
N ALA A 97 14.74 -7.67 -5.86
CA ALA A 97 14.03 -6.52 -5.32
C ALA A 97 12.92 -6.90 -4.32
N ALA A 98 12.78 -8.20 -3.99
CA ALA A 98 11.76 -8.68 -3.07
C ALA A 98 11.89 -8.02 -1.69
N GLY A 99 10.77 -7.59 -1.13
CA GLY A 99 10.70 -6.89 0.15
C GLY A 99 11.08 -5.41 0.08
N THR A 100 11.25 -4.82 -1.12
CA THR A 100 11.69 -3.43 -1.29
C THR A 100 10.71 -2.58 -2.13
N ASP A 101 10.93 -1.27 -2.13
CA ASP A 101 10.20 -0.33 -2.98
C ASP A 101 10.82 -0.23 -4.38
N ILE A 102 10.06 -0.65 -5.38
CA ILE A 102 10.44 -0.64 -6.80
C ILE A 102 9.89 0.57 -7.55
N SER A 103 9.36 1.59 -6.86
CA SER A 103 8.84 2.83 -7.48
C SER A 103 9.81 3.45 -8.49
N HIS A 104 11.12 3.32 -8.25
CA HIS A 104 12.17 3.86 -9.11
C HIS A 104 12.29 3.18 -10.49
N TRP A 105 11.67 2.01 -10.69
CA TRP A 105 11.61 1.31 -11.99
C TRP A 105 10.60 1.97 -12.94
N PHE A 106 9.62 2.67 -12.38
CA PHE A 106 8.48 3.20 -13.08
C PHE A 106 8.56 4.73 -13.17
N ASP A 107 7.86 5.26 -14.17
CA ASP A 107 7.62 6.69 -14.30
C ASP A 107 6.43 7.08 -13.42
N GLN A 108 6.56 8.21 -12.72
CA GLN A 108 5.56 8.67 -11.77
C GLN A 108 4.27 9.12 -12.46
N ASP A 109 4.35 9.62 -13.70
CA ASP A 109 3.19 10.17 -14.41
C ASP A 109 2.46 9.08 -15.21
N THR A 110 3.21 8.28 -15.98
CA THR A 110 2.60 7.27 -16.85
C THR A 110 2.30 5.96 -16.13
N LYS A 111 2.90 5.73 -14.95
CA LYS A 111 2.88 4.44 -14.22
C LYS A 111 3.44 3.27 -15.03
N GLN A 112 4.10 3.55 -16.16
CA GLN A 112 4.78 2.56 -16.97
C GLN A 112 6.24 2.44 -16.55
N PRO A 113 6.89 1.30 -16.87
CA PRO A 113 8.34 1.17 -16.76
C PRO A 113 9.06 2.34 -17.44
N ARG A 114 10.10 2.87 -16.80
CA ARG A 114 10.94 3.92 -17.39
C ARG A 114 11.56 3.41 -18.68
N THR A 115 11.69 4.30 -19.67
CA THR A 115 12.30 3.96 -20.95
C THR A 115 13.55 4.80 -21.20
N HIS A 116 14.46 4.28 -22.02
CA HIS A 116 15.63 4.97 -22.52
C HIS A 116 15.81 4.66 -24.00
N ILE A 117 16.53 5.52 -24.71
CA ILE A 117 16.92 5.27 -26.10
C ILE A 117 18.28 4.56 -26.05
N ASP A 118 18.33 3.33 -26.55
CA ASP A 118 19.60 2.62 -26.69
C ASP A 118 20.45 3.28 -27.77
N GLN A 119 21.72 3.55 -27.46
CA GLN A 119 22.63 4.22 -28.38
C GLN A 119 22.94 3.36 -29.61
N THR A 120 22.89 2.03 -29.47
CA THR A 120 23.27 1.11 -30.54
C THR A 120 22.12 0.86 -31.50
N SER A 121 20.96 0.48 -30.99
CA SER A 121 19.78 0.18 -31.80
C SER A 121 18.95 1.42 -32.16
N GLN A 122 19.14 2.54 -31.45
CA GLN A 122 18.31 3.74 -31.54
C GLN A 122 16.81 3.46 -31.31
N LEU A 123 16.50 2.37 -30.62
CA LEU A 123 15.14 2.01 -30.24
C LEU A 123 14.85 2.46 -28.80
N THR A 124 13.58 2.78 -28.54
CA THR A 124 13.09 3.05 -27.20
C THR A 124 12.90 1.72 -26.47
N GLU A 125 13.69 1.50 -25.42
CA GLU A 125 13.69 0.26 -24.63
C GLU A 125 13.42 0.56 -23.15
N VAL A 126 12.87 -0.43 -22.44
CA VAL A 126 12.65 -0.30 -20.99
C VAL A 126 13.99 -0.28 -20.25
N TYR A 127 14.17 0.71 -19.39
CA TYR A 127 15.36 0.89 -18.57
C TYR A 127 15.41 -0.18 -17.47
N CYS A 128 16.21 -1.21 -17.69
CA CYS A 128 16.35 -2.38 -16.80
C CYS A 128 17.82 -2.60 -16.40
N PRO A 129 18.42 -1.78 -15.51
CA PRO A 129 19.84 -1.93 -15.16
C PRO A 129 20.13 -3.23 -14.39
N TRP A 130 19.14 -3.80 -13.69
CA TRP A 130 19.22 -5.08 -12.98
C TRP A 130 18.87 -6.30 -13.85
N GLY A 131 18.64 -6.09 -15.15
CA GLY A 131 18.21 -7.13 -16.08
C GLY A 131 16.71 -7.08 -16.39
N ARG A 132 16.35 -7.69 -17.51
CA ARG A 132 14.96 -7.72 -18.01
C ARG A 132 14.08 -8.56 -17.06
N TYR A 133 12.97 -8.00 -16.62
CA TYR A 133 12.01 -8.69 -15.77
C TYR A 133 10.75 -9.17 -16.51
N VAL A 134 9.90 -9.92 -15.83
CA VAL A 134 8.66 -10.52 -16.36
C VAL A 134 7.78 -9.46 -17.04
N HIS A 135 7.14 -9.84 -18.16
CA HIS A 135 6.29 -9.00 -19.03
C HIS A 135 6.99 -7.81 -19.72
N VAL A 136 8.29 -7.59 -19.52
CA VAL A 136 9.06 -6.59 -20.30
C VAL A 136 9.44 -7.18 -21.66
N PRO A 137 9.12 -6.51 -22.78
CA PRO A 137 9.50 -6.98 -24.12
C PRO A 137 11.03 -7.03 -24.26
N PRO A 138 11.58 -7.95 -25.07
CA PRO A 138 13.00 -8.01 -25.33
C PRO A 138 13.50 -6.79 -26.14
N PRO A 139 14.80 -6.49 -26.07
CA PRO A 139 15.42 -5.52 -26.98
C PRO A 139 15.32 -6.05 -28.42
N GLY A 140 14.64 -5.28 -29.27
CA GLY A 140 14.37 -5.60 -30.67
C GLY A 140 13.34 -6.73 -30.93
N PRO A 141 12.95 -6.93 -32.20
CA PRO A 141 12.00 -7.97 -32.58
C PRO A 141 12.62 -9.36 -32.42
N LYS A 142 12.04 -10.19 -31.54
CA LYS A 142 12.42 -11.60 -31.38
C LYS A 142 11.25 -12.52 -31.71
N ALA A 143 11.50 -13.54 -32.52
CA ALA A 143 10.48 -14.47 -32.99
C ALA A 143 9.89 -15.38 -31.89
N ASN A 144 10.52 -15.44 -30.72
CA ASN A 144 10.14 -16.31 -29.61
C ASN A 144 9.31 -15.61 -28.52
N VAL A 145 8.86 -14.37 -28.75
CA VAL A 145 8.03 -13.63 -27.80
C VAL A 145 6.62 -13.54 -28.33
N THR A 146 5.70 -14.24 -27.67
CA THR A 146 4.26 -14.13 -27.93
C THR A 146 3.74 -12.85 -27.27
N SER A 147 2.97 -12.06 -28.02
CA SER A 147 2.32 -10.83 -27.52
C SER A 147 1.05 -11.12 -26.73
N ASP A 148 0.88 -12.35 -26.22
CA ASP A 148 -0.40 -12.86 -25.71
C ASP A 148 -0.73 -12.40 -24.27
N VAL A 149 0.17 -11.64 -23.62
CA VAL A 149 -0.10 -11.09 -22.29
C VAL A 149 -0.99 -9.86 -22.44
N SER A 150 -2.29 -10.01 -22.18
CA SER A 150 -3.25 -8.89 -22.33
C SER A 150 -3.02 -7.76 -21.31
N THR A 151 -2.42 -8.06 -20.16
CA THR A 151 -2.20 -7.10 -19.08
C THR A 151 -0.89 -7.41 -18.35
N PRO A 152 0.08 -6.48 -18.31
CA PRO A 152 1.33 -6.69 -17.59
C PRO A 152 1.07 -6.75 -16.09
N TRP A 153 2.02 -7.33 -15.33
CA TRP A 153 1.78 -7.63 -13.92
C TRP A 153 1.66 -6.36 -13.06
N TRP A 154 2.29 -5.27 -13.48
CA TRP A 154 2.24 -3.97 -12.79
C TRP A 154 0.91 -3.22 -12.96
N GLU A 155 0.02 -3.71 -13.84
CA GLU A 155 -1.34 -3.19 -14.03
C GLU A 155 -2.42 -4.16 -13.53
N ASP A 156 -2.02 -5.36 -13.15
CA ASP A 156 -2.96 -6.42 -12.80
C ASP A 156 -3.43 -6.28 -11.34
N PRO A 157 -4.73 -6.01 -11.11
CA PRO A 157 -5.27 -5.85 -9.76
C PRO A 157 -5.24 -7.14 -8.94
N ARG A 158 -5.04 -8.31 -9.56
CA ARG A 158 -5.00 -9.61 -8.87
C ARG A 158 -3.85 -9.73 -7.87
N TYR A 159 -2.77 -8.96 -8.07
CA TYR A 159 -1.61 -8.99 -7.17
C TYR A 159 -1.71 -7.94 -6.06
N TYR A 160 -2.69 -7.04 -6.08
CA TYR A 160 -2.78 -5.93 -5.15
C TYR A 160 -3.36 -6.37 -3.79
N ILE A 161 -2.58 -6.16 -2.72
CA ILE A 161 -2.94 -6.60 -1.35
C ILE A 161 -3.24 -5.45 -0.39
N GLY A 162 -2.95 -4.20 -0.76
CA GLY A 162 -3.31 -2.99 -0.01
C GLY A 162 -2.34 -1.83 -0.22
N LYS A 163 -2.48 -0.77 0.59
CA LYS A 163 -1.70 0.47 0.45
C LYS A 163 -0.41 0.38 1.27
N SER A 164 0.68 0.96 0.75
CA SER A 164 1.88 1.21 1.55
C SER A 164 1.64 2.41 2.44
N ALA A 165 2.12 2.36 3.67
CA ALA A 165 2.05 3.48 4.60
C ALA A 165 2.81 4.69 4.05
N SER A 166 2.16 5.86 4.01
CA SER A 166 2.81 7.12 3.60
C SER A 166 3.81 7.57 4.66
N ARG A 167 3.41 7.47 5.92
CA ARG A 167 4.24 7.75 7.10
C ARG A 167 3.95 6.74 8.20
N THR A 168 4.98 6.33 8.91
CA THR A 168 4.89 5.47 10.08
C THR A 168 5.35 6.22 11.33
N ARG A 169 4.83 5.79 12.49
CA ARG A 169 5.23 6.29 13.80
C ARG A 169 5.32 5.14 14.79
N LYS A 170 6.17 5.27 15.80
CA LYS A 170 6.25 4.29 16.89
C LYS A 170 5.24 4.61 17.98
N VAL A 171 4.63 3.58 18.54
CA VAL A 171 3.72 3.68 19.69
C VAL A 171 4.06 2.56 20.66
N THR A 172 4.17 2.89 21.94
CA THR A 172 4.40 1.90 23.00
C THR A 172 3.07 1.52 23.63
N LEU A 173 2.73 0.23 23.59
CA LEU A 173 1.59 -0.35 24.27
C LEU A 173 2.05 -0.94 25.60
N VAL A 174 1.41 -0.53 26.69
CA VAL A 174 1.73 -1.00 28.05
C VAL A 174 0.53 -1.75 28.59
N ASN A 175 0.70 -3.06 28.76
CA ASN A 175 -0.28 -3.88 29.46
C ASN A 175 -0.16 -3.63 30.97
N LEU A 176 -1.18 -3.04 31.57
CA LEU A 176 -1.14 -2.69 32.99
C LEU A 176 -1.34 -3.89 33.93
N LEU A 177 -1.94 -4.98 33.43
CA LEU A 177 -2.09 -6.23 34.17
C LEU A 177 -0.75 -6.97 34.23
N THR A 178 -0.08 -7.18 33.10
CA THR A 178 1.17 -7.96 33.02
C THR A 178 2.45 -7.11 33.14
N LYS A 179 2.33 -5.78 33.10
CA LYS A 179 3.44 -4.79 33.05
C LYS A 179 4.34 -4.90 31.81
N GLN A 180 3.94 -5.68 30.81
CA GLN A 180 4.67 -5.81 29.55
C GLN A 180 4.56 -4.53 28.72
N LYS A 181 5.66 -4.16 28.07
CA LYS A 181 5.74 -3.02 27.14
C LYS A 181 6.10 -3.53 25.77
N ASN A 182 5.33 -3.16 24.75
CA ASN A 182 5.58 -3.53 23.36
C ASN A 182 5.52 -2.28 22.49
N THR A 183 6.60 -2.00 21.79
CA THR A 183 6.65 -0.89 20.83
C THR A 183 6.28 -1.41 19.45
N LEU A 184 5.26 -0.81 18.85
CA LEU A 184 4.80 -1.11 17.50
C LEU A 184 5.11 0.06 16.57
N GLU A 185 5.49 -0.26 15.34
CA GLU A 185 5.53 0.70 14.25
C GLU A 185 4.18 0.65 13.52
N VAL A 186 3.47 1.78 13.51
CA VAL A 186 2.10 1.91 13.00
C VAL A 186 2.02 3.03 11.95
N PRO A 187 1.32 2.83 10.83
CA PRO A 187 0.97 3.90 9.90
C PRO A 187 0.11 4.98 10.55
N VAL A 188 0.26 6.23 10.11
CA VAL A 188 -0.53 7.36 10.64
C VAL A 188 -2.02 7.27 10.26
N ASP A 189 -2.31 6.63 9.13
CA ASP A 189 -3.65 6.51 8.56
C ASP A 189 -4.46 5.32 9.13
N GLU A 190 -3.84 4.50 10.01
CA GLU A 190 -4.51 3.36 10.63
C GLU A 190 -5.44 3.79 11.78
N THR A 191 -6.53 3.03 11.92
CA THR A 191 -7.43 3.16 13.08
C THR A 191 -6.86 2.43 14.29
N VAL A 192 -7.33 2.78 15.48
CA VAL A 192 -6.92 2.07 16.72
C VAL A 192 -7.33 0.59 16.68
N GLU A 193 -8.39 0.24 15.95
CA GLU A 193 -8.79 -1.15 15.67
C GLU A 193 -7.77 -1.93 14.83
N GLU A 194 -7.22 -1.31 13.79
CA GLU A 194 -6.15 -1.91 12.98
C GLU A 194 -4.86 -2.08 13.81
N ILE A 195 -4.55 -1.10 14.67
CA ILE A 195 -3.44 -1.18 15.62
C ILE A 195 -3.65 -2.32 16.64
N ARG A 196 -4.88 -2.51 17.14
CA ARG A 196 -5.24 -3.66 17.98
C ARG A 196 -4.98 -4.97 17.26
N THR A 197 -5.36 -5.06 16.00
CA THR A 197 -5.11 -6.25 15.17
C THR A 197 -3.61 -6.55 15.04
N ARG A 198 -2.76 -5.51 14.87
CA ARG A 198 -1.29 -5.67 14.91
C ARG A 198 -0.79 -6.19 16.26
N TYR A 199 -1.39 -5.73 17.36
CA TYR A 199 -1.01 -6.13 18.72
C TYR A 199 -1.44 -7.55 19.11
N LEU A 200 -2.41 -8.16 18.40
CA LEU A 200 -2.87 -9.53 18.69
C LEU A 200 -1.74 -10.57 18.69
N VAL A 201 -0.67 -10.34 17.92
CA VAL A 201 0.53 -11.18 17.89
C VAL A 201 1.21 -11.26 19.26
N HIS A 202 1.14 -10.19 20.06
CA HIS A 202 1.70 -10.15 21.41
C HIS A 202 0.70 -10.59 22.48
N ASN A 203 -0.60 -10.37 22.25
CA ASN A 203 -1.65 -10.75 23.17
C ASN A 203 -2.92 -11.13 22.41
N ALA A 204 -3.23 -12.43 22.34
CA ALA A 204 -4.40 -12.97 21.65
C ALA A 204 -5.73 -12.38 22.20
N HIS A 205 -5.72 -11.95 23.46
CA HIS A 205 -6.89 -11.43 24.18
C HIS A 205 -6.98 -9.91 24.13
N ALA A 206 -6.24 -9.24 23.23
CA ALA A 206 -6.25 -7.77 23.12
C ALA A 206 -7.64 -7.17 22.86
N GLY A 207 -8.61 -7.99 22.45
CA GLY A 207 -10.02 -7.63 22.32
C GLY A 207 -10.71 -7.25 23.65
N SER A 208 -10.31 -7.86 24.76
CA SER A 208 -10.88 -7.67 26.10
C SER A 208 -10.14 -6.59 26.91
N TYR A 209 -9.42 -5.69 26.23
CA TYR A 209 -8.73 -4.58 26.88
C TYR A 209 -9.33 -3.25 26.46
N THR A 210 -9.50 -2.34 27.42
CA THR A 210 -9.78 -0.94 27.17
C THR A 210 -8.49 -0.17 26.92
N TRP A 211 -8.40 0.48 25.75
CA TRP A 211 -7.24 1.26 25.31
C TRP A 211 -7.38 2.71 25.78
N LYS A 212 -6.41 3.22 26.57
CA LYS A 212 -6.44 4.58 27.12
C LYS A 212 -5.13 5.33 26.89
N ARG A 213 -5.23 6.63 26.60
CA ARG A 213 -4.10 7.56 26.59
C ARG A 213 -4.37 8.70 27.56
N LEU A 214 -3.44 8.95 28.48
CA LEU A 214 -3.53 10.04 29.47
C LEU A 214 -4.90 10.05 30.22
N GLY A 215 -5.41 8.87 30.56
CA GLY A 215 -6.69 8.70 31.26
C GLY A 215 -7.94 8.73 30.37
N LYS A 216 -7.84 9.13 29.09
CA LYS A 216 -8.95 9.16 28.14
C LYS A 216 -9.03 7.85 27.34
N VAL A 217 -10.23 7.29 27.21
CA VAL A 217 -10.49 6.11 26.38
C VAL A 217 -10.36 6.48 24.90
N LEU A 218 -9.64 5.68 24.14
CA LEU A 218 -9.48 5.84 22.71
C LEU A 218 -10.68 5.25 21.98
N ASN A 219 -11.14 5.94 20.94
CA ASN A 219 -12.16 5.43 20.04
C ASN A 219 -11.51 4.50 19.00
N MET A 220 -11.95 3.25 18.96
CA MET A 220 -11.40 2.19 18.10
C MET A 220 -11.57 2.48 16.61
N SER A 221 -12.66 3.16 16.20
CA SER A 221 -12.94 3.44 14.78
C SER A 221 -12.21 4.66 14.23
N LYS A 222 -11.46 5.38 15.07
CA LYS A 222 -10.75 6.62 14.72
C LYS A 222 -9.24 6.39 14.63
N THR A 223 -8.54 7.25 13.91
CA THR A 223 -7.08 7.23 13.86
C THR A 223 -6.47 7.75 15.16
N LEU A 224 -5.16 7.57 15.34
CA LEU A 224 -4.45 8.12 16.52
C LEU A 224 -4.55 9.65 16.58
N GLU A 225 -4.41 10.31 15.43
CA GLU A 225 -4.50 11.77 15.34
C GLU A 225 -5.89 12.29 15.72
N GLU A 226 -6.94 11.66 15.20
CA GLU A 226 -8.34 11.99 15.51
C GLU A 226 -8.70 11.76 16.98
N ASN A 227 -8.01 10.84 17.65
CA ASN A 227 -8.12 10.62 19.09
C ASN A 227 -7.37 11.67 19.93
N GLY A 228 -6.66 12.61 19.27
CA GLY A 228 -5.88 13.68 19.90
C GLY A 228 -4.41 13.34 20.10
N MET A 229 -3.89 12.26 19.50
CA MET A 229 -2.48 11.91 19.51
C MET A 229 -1.81 12.39 18.22
N LYS A 230 -1.50 13.69 18.16
CA LYS A 230 -0.78 14.27 17.02
C LYS A 230 0.59 13.62 16.83
N ASP A 231 1.08 13.69 15.61
CA ASP A 231 2.41 13.21 15.27
C ASP A 231 3.39 14.38 15.33
N GLU A 232 4.20 14.40 16.40
CA GLU A 232 5.15 15.47 16.73
C GLU A 232 6.55 15.20 16.17
N THR A 233 6.71 14.15 15.35
CA THR A 233 8.01 13.72 14.80
C THR A 233 8.73 14.85 14.06
N ASP A 234 8.03 15.60 13.21
CA ASP A 234 8.63 16.71 12.45
C ASP A 234 9.07 17.86 13.37
N GLU A 235 8.30 18.12 14.44
CA GLU A 235 8.62 19.14 15.43
C GLU A 235 9.87 18.75 16.22
N PHE A 236 9.96 17.50 16.68
CA PHE A 236 11.13 16.97 17.38
C PHE A 236 12.39 17.05 16.51
N LEU A 237 12.31 16.65 15.24
CA LEU A 237 13.42 16.78 14.30
C LEU A 237 13.87 18.23 14.13
N SER A 238 12.92 19.17 14.04
CA SER A 238 13.23 20.61 13.92
C SER A 238 13.91 21.19 15.17
N LEU A 239 13.63 20.62 16.34
CA LEU A 239 14.20 21.01 17.63
C LEU A 239 15.49 20.22 17.96
N GLY A 240 15.91 19.28 17.11
CA GLY A 240 17.08 18.44 17.33
C GLY A 240 16.90 17.38 18.42
N ILE A 241 15.66 17.01 18.72
CA ILE A 241 15.30 15.95 19.66
C ILE A 241 15.13 14.65 18.86
N ASP A 242 15.71 13.55 19.33
CA ASP A 242 15.50 12.24 18.71
C ASP A 242 14.04 11.79 18.90
N PRO A 243 13.26 11.53 17.83
CA PRO A 243 11.90 11.03 17.94
C PRO A 243 11.77 9.73 18.73
N ASP A 244 12.83 8.93 18.80
CA ASP A 244 12.84 7.67 19.56
C ASP A 244 12.94 7.88 21.08
N ASP A 245 13.34 9.07 21.55
CA ASP A 245 13.37 9.40 22.98
C ASP A 245 11.97 9.66 23.56
N HIS A 246 11.02 10.11 22.72
CA HIS A 246 9.66 10.43 23.14
C HIS A 246 8.60 9.64 22.38
N ILE A 247 8.56 8.33 22.62
CA ILE A 247 7.55 7.46 22.04
C ILE A 247 6.23 7.58 22.83
N PRO A 248 5.09 7.90 22.19
CA PRO A 248 3.81 7.98 22.86
C PRO A 248 3.38 6.62 23.43
N VAL A 249 2.77 6.64 24.62
CA VAL A 249 2.40 5.44 25.37
C VAL A 249 0.88 5.27 25.45
N ILE A 250 0.34 4.15 24.99
CA ILE A 250 -1.05 3.74 25.19
C ILE A 250 -1.10 2.68 26.28
N HIS A 251 -2.00 2.86 27.24
CA HIS A 251 -2.20 1.94 28.35
C HIS A 251 -3.36 1.02 28.06
N LEU A 252 -3.14 -0.28 28.26
CA LEU A 252 -4.14 -1.32 28.10
C LEU A 252 -4.62 -1.75 29.49
N TYR A 253 -5.91 -1.55 29.74
CA TYR A 253 -6.59 -1.99 30.96
C TYR A 253 -7.37 -3.25 30.63
N PHE A 254 -7.12 -4.33 31.36
CA PHE A 254 -7.89 -5.56 31.20
C PHE A 254 -9.31 -5.33 31.72
N ASP A 255 -10.30 -5.62 30.89
CA ASP A 255 -11.69 -5.67 31.30
C ASP A 255 -12.01 -7.12 31.66
N ASP A 256 -12.54 -7.32 32.87
CA ASP A 256 -12.90 -8.64 33.41
C ASP A 256 -14.23 -9.12 32.78
N ASP A 257 -14.23 -9.23 31.45
CA ASP A 257 -15.30 -9.87 30.71
C ASP A 257 -14.92 -11.36 30.55
N MET A 258 -15.72 -12.24 31.16
CA MET A 258 -15.65 -13.70 31.01
C MET A 258 -16.02 -14.14 29.58
N THR A 259 -15.29 -13.69 28.56
CA THR A 259 -15.55 -14.01 27.15
C THR A 259 -14.74 -15.17 26.61
N GLU A 260 -14.02 -15.90 27.46
CA GLU A 260 -13.22 -17.06 27.03
C GLU A 260 -13.50 -18.30 27.87
N ALA A 261 -14.31 -19.19 27.29
CA ALA A 261 -14.40 -20.62 27.57
C ALA A 261 -14.34 -21.38 26.24
#